data_AF-A0A4P9X3Y5-F1
#
_entry.id   AF-A0A4P9X3Y5-F1
#
_cell.length_a   1.000
_cell.length_b   1.000
_cell.length_c   1.000
_cell.angle_alpha   90.00
_cell.angle_beta   90.00
_cell.angle_gamma   90.00
#
_symmetry.space_group_name_H-M   'P 1'
#
loop_
_entity.id
_entity.type
_entity.pdbx_description
1 polymer ?
#
loop_
_entity_poly.entity_id
_entity_poly.type
_entity_poly.pdbx_seq_one_letter_code
_entity_poly.pdbx_strand_id
1 'polypeptide(L)'
;REAAAPDVGIARRVLFISRMVAAMTQPIGDPVEVFRYWEALHYLLYGSGLQVAGWAPSVAQHAWAYVGLHGLPALAADTWFNHRYHVFYSVRVVLAFASAL
;
A
#
# COMPACT_ATOMS: atom_id res chain seq x y z
N ARG A 1 4.82 29.79 -31.77
CA ARG A 1 5.73 29.32 -30.70
C ARG A 1 5.25 27.93 -30.32
N GLU A 2 5.89 26.88 -30.85
CA GLU A 2 5.59 25.52 -30.42
C GLU A 2 6.05 25.38 -28.98
N ALA A 3 5.14 25.07 -28.06
CA ALA A 3 5.50 24.76 -26.69
C ALA A 3 6.27 23.43 -26.72
N ALA A 4 7.56 23.47 -26.37
CA ALA A 4 8.35 22.25 -26.22
C ALA A 4 7.62 21.31 -25.23
N ALA A 5 7.39 20.06 -25.65
CA ALA A 5 6.76 19.08 -24.79
C ALA A 5 7.57 18.91 -23.50
N PRO A 6 6.92 18.77 -22.33
CA PRO A 6 7.62 18.62 -21.07
C PRO A 6 8.51 17.38 -21.11
N ASP A 7 9.74 17.51 -20.59
CA ASP A 7 10.66 16.39 -20.48
C ASP A 7 10.04 15.24 -19.69
N VAL A 8 10.21 14.01 -20.19
CA VAL A 8 9.68 12.80 -19.56
C VAL A 8 10.24 12.62 -18.15
N GLY A 9 11.48 13.07 -17.91
CA GLY A 9 12.08 13.08 -16.58
C GLY A 9 11.34 13.99 -15.61
N ILE A 10 10.91 15.17 -16.05
CA ILE A 10 10.09 16.09 -15.24
C ILE A 10 8.72 15.46 -14.96
N ALA A 11 8.08 14.87 -15.97
CA ALA A 11 6.77 14.22 -15.82
C ALA A 11 6.81 13.09 -14.77
N ARG A 12 7.84 12.23 -14.82
CA ARG A 12 8.04 11.15 -13.83
C ARG A 12 8.25 11.67 -12.41
N ARG A 13 9.03 12.74 -12.23
CA ARG A 13 9.26 13.35 -10.90
C ARG A 13 7.98 13.93 -10.32
N VAL A 14 7.19 14.64 -11.13
CA VAL A 14 5.90 15.18 -10.71
C VAL A 14 4.94 14.06 -10.33
N LEU A 15 4.87 13.00 -11.14
CA LEU A 15 4.06 11.82 -10.84
C LEU A 15 4.51 11.17 -9.53
N PHE A 16 5.81 10.93 -9.34
CA PHE A 16 6.34 10.33 -8.13
C PHE A 16 6.00 11.15 -6.87
N ILE A 17 6.22 12.47 -6.89
CA ILE A 17 5.89 13.35 -5.76
C ILE A 17 4.39 13.30 -5.47
N SER A 18 3.53 13.40 -6.49
CA SER A 18 2.08 13.33 -6.30
C SER A 18 1.63 12.00 -5.69
N ARG A 19 2.21 10.87 -6.12
CA ARG A 19 1.92 9.54 -5.56
C ARG A 19 2.42 9.41 -4.13
N MET A 20 3.57 9.98 -3.80
CA MET A 20 4.09 10.00 -2.43
C MET A 20 3.18 10.80 -1.49
N VAL A 21 2.72 11.98 -1.93
CA VAL A 21 1.78 12.81 -1.17
C VAL A 21 0.47 12.06 -0.95
N ALA A 22 -0.07 11.43 -2.00
CA ALA A 22 -1.30 10.63 -1.89
C ALA A 22 -1.13 9.46 -0.92
N ALA A 23 0.00 8.75 -0.97
CA ALA A 23 0.29 7.63 -0.07
C ALA A 23 0.32 8.03 1.41
N MET A 24 0.69 9.28 1.73
CA MET A 24 0.74 9.78 3.10
C MET A 24 -0.59 10.38 3.58
N THR A 25 -1.33 11.03 2.68
CA THR A 25 -2.45 11.90 3.07
C THR A 25 -3.83 11.34 2.72
N GLN A 26 -3.95 10.50 1.68
CA GLN A 26 -5.24 9.98 1.26
C GLN A 26 -5.61 8.75 2.09
N PRO A 27 -6.78 8.73 2.75
CA PRO A 27 -7.32 7.51 3.33
C PRO A 27 -7.75 6.54 2.23
N ILE A 28 -7.77 5.24 2.54
CA ILE A 28 -8.32 4.23 1.63
C ILE A 28 -9.84 4.32 1.74
N GLY A 29 -10.49 4.72 0.64
CA GLY A 29 -11.93 4.98 0.63
C GLY A 29 -12.80 3.74 0.46
N ASP A 30 -12.26 2.65 -0.09
CA ASP A 30 -13.00 1.41 -0.30
C ASP A 30 -12.84 0.46 0.90
N PRO A 31 -13.90 0.19 1.67
CA PRO A 31 -13.85 -0.76 2.77
C PRO A 31 -13.48 -2.17 2.33
N VAL A 32 -13.90 -2.59 1.12
CA VAL A 32 -13.58 -3.94 0.62
C VAL A 32 -12.09 -4.08 0.38
N GLU A 33 -11.42 -3.04 -0.13
CA GLU A 33 -9.97 -2.99 -0.27
C GLU A 33 -9.28 -3.12 1.10
N VAL A 34 -9.74 -2.36 2.09
CA VAL A 34 -9.21 -2.38 3.47
C VAL A 34 -9.26 -3.79 4.03
N PHE A 35 -10.44 -4.43 4.06
CA PHE A 35 -10.58 -5.74 4.68
C PHE A 35 -9.91 -6.86 3.88
N ARG A 36 -9.90 -6.77 2.54
CA ARG A 36 -9.36 -7.83 1.68
C ARG A 36 -7.83 -7.85 1.65
N TYR A 37 -7.19 -6.69 1.69
CA TYR A 37 -5.74 -6.58 1.49
C TYR A 37 -5.02 -6.11 2.75
N TRP A 38 -5.42 -4.95 3.29
CA TRP A 38 -4.69 -4.28 4.36
C TRP A 38 -4.88 -4.97 5.72
N GLU A 39 -6.12 -5.34 6.03
CA GLU A 39 -6.46 -6.09 7.23
C GLU A 39 -5.91 -7.51 7.17
N ALA A 40 -6.02 -8.17 6.01
CA ALA A 40 -5.45 -9.50 5.81
C ALA A 40 -3.92 -9.51 5.99
N LEU A 41 -3.23 -8.49 5.47
CA LEU A 41 -1.79 -8.32 5.67
C LEU A 41 -1.46 -8.08 7.15
N HIS A 42 -2.20 -7.22 7.84
CA HIS A 42 -2.04 -6.98 9.27
C HIS A 42 -2.26 -8.28 10.08
N TYR A 43 -3.30 -9.05 9.75
CA TYR A 43 -3.61 -10.31 10.39
C TYR A 43 -2.50 -11.34 10.20
N LEU A 44 -1.91 -11.43 9.00
CA LEU A 44 -0.76 -12.31 8.77
C LEU A 44 0.48 -11.94 9.58
N LEU A 45 0.78 -10.64 9.71
CA LEU A 45 1.96 -10.17 10.42
C LEU A 45 1.81 -10.31 11.93
N TYR A 46 0.61 -10.06 12.48
CA TYR A 46 0.42 -9.89 13.93
C TYR A 46 -0.59 -10.86 14.56
N GLY A 47 -1.20 -11.77 13.78
CA GLY A 47 -2.17 -12.75 14.25
C GLY A 47 -3.47 -12.17 14.82
N SER A 48 -3.74 -10.88 14.60
CA SER A 48 -4.88 -10.16 15.15
C SER A 48 -5.45 -9.16 14.13
N GLY A 49 -6.75 -8.90 14.21
CA GLY A 49 -7.42 -8.03 13.25
C GLY A 49 -8.90 -7.77 13.54
N LEU A 50 -9.47 -6.82 12.82
CA LEU A 50 -10.88 -6.45 12.84
C LEU A 50 -11.70 -7.53 12.13
N GLN A 51 -12.64 -8.14 12.85
CA GLN A 51 -13.60 -9.09 12.29
C GLN A 51 -14.93 -8.38 12.04
N VAL A 52 -15.36 -8.30 10.78
CA VAL A 52 -16.69 -7.82 10.43
C VAL A 52 -17.56 -9.02 10.09
N ALA A 53 -18.79 -9.07 10.63
CA ALA A 53 -19.74 -10.13 10.33
C ALA A 53 -19.93 -10.26 8.80
N GLY A 54 -19.60 -11.42 8.24
CA GLY A 54 -19.64 -11.69 6.79
C GLY A 54 -18.28 -11.64 6.07
N TRP A 55 -17.23 -11.10 6.72
CA TRP A 55 -15.86 -11.06 6.21
C TRP A 55 -14.96 -11.89 7.13
N ALA A 56 -15.12 -13.21 7.10
CA ALA A 56 -14.17 -14.10 7.76
C ALA A 56 -12.82 -14.04 7.00
N PRO A 57 -11.66 -14.11 7.69
CA PRO A 57 -10.33 -14.15 7.05
C PRO A 57 -10.20 -15.27 6.00
N SER A 58 -11.01 -16.32 6.13
CA SER A 58 -11.15 -17.39 5.15
C SER A 58 -11.69 -16.95 3.78
N VAL A 59 -12.30 -15.76 3.66
CA VAL A 59 -12.85 -15.19 2.40
C VAL A 59 -11.81 -14.37 1.62
N ALA A 60 -10.61 -14.16 2.19
CA ALA A 60 -9.47 -13.53 1.52
C ALA A 60 -8.75 -14.45 0.52
N GLN A 61 -9.33 -15.61 0.17
CA GLN A 61 -8.76 -16.65 -0.71
C GLN A 61 -8.15 -16.14 -2.02
N HIS A 62 -8.67 -15.05 -2.59
CA HIS A 62 -8.17 -14.48 -3.85
C HIS A 62 -7.11 -13.37 -3.68
N ALA A 63 -6.84 -12.93 -2.44
CA ALA A 63 -5.96 -11.82 -2.14
C ALA A 63 -4.56 -12.25 -1.66
N TRP A 64 -4.35 -13.54 -1.35
CA TRP A 64 -3.07 -14.04 -0.83
C TRP A 64 -1.88 -13.78 -1.74
N ALA A 65 -2.08 -13.75 -3.07
CA ALA A 65 -1.01 -13.39 -3.99
C ALA A 65 -0.58 -11.92 -3.84
N TYR A 66 -1.55 -11.00 -3.74
CA TYR A 66 -1.30 -9.58 -3.50
C TYR A 66 -0.65 -9.36 -2.13
N VAL A 67 -1.24 -9.97 -1.09
CA VAL A 67 -0.76 -9.90 0.28
C VAL A 67 0.63 -10.52 0.42
N GLY A 68 0.92 -11.63 -0.28
CA GLY A 68 2.24 -12.26 -0.29
C GLY A 68 3.29 -11.41 -0.99
N LEU A 69 2.97 -10.84 -2.16
CA LEU A 69 3.88 -9.98 -2.91
C LEU A 69 4.18 -8.67 -2.14
N HIS A 70 3.17 -8.08 -1.51
CA HIS A 70 3.31 -6.83 -0.77
C HIS A 70 3.62 -7.03 0.72
N GLY A 71 3.67 -8.27 1.17
CA GLY A 71 4.13 -8.65 2.50
C GLY A 71 5.64 -8.53 2.66
N LEU A 72 6.42 -8.62 1.59
CA LEU A 72 7.88 -8.43 1.63
C LEU A 72 8.31 -7.06 2.17
N PRO A 73 7.83 -5.92 1.62
CA PRO A 73 8.16 -4.61 2.19
C PRO A 73 7.61 -4.45 3.60
N ALA A 74 6.47 -5.08 3.92
CA ALA A 74 5.91 -5.04 5.26
C ALA A 74 6.78 -5.77 6.29
N LEU A 75 7.28 -6.96 5.96
CA LEU A 75 8.19 -7.74 6.80
C LEU A 75 9.51 -7.01 7.01
N ALA A 76 10.10 -6.46 5.94
CA ALA A 76 11.31 -5.66 6.04
C ALA A 76 11.10 -4.45 6.96
N ALA A 77 9.97 -3.75 6.81
CA ALA A 77 9.62 -2.61 7.64
C ALA A 77 9.35 -2.99 9.11
N ASP A 78 8.70 -4.12 9.37
CA ASP A 78 8.40 -4.59 10.73
C ASP A 78 9.68 -4.87 11.54
N THR A 79 10.76 -5.29 10.88
CA THR A 79 12.06 -5.46 11.56
C THR A 79 12.73 -4.14 11.97
N TRP A 80 12.33 -3.01 11.37
CA TRP A 80 12.98 -1.71 11.60
C TRP A 80 12.10 -0.73 12.38
N PHE A 81 10.78 -0.87 12.28
CA PHE A 81 9.83 0.05 12.90
C PHE A 81 9.07 -0.61 14.06
N ASN A 82 9.11 0.04 15.23
CA ASN A 82 8.41 -0.43 16.43
C ASN A 82 6.89 -0.23 16.42
N HIS A 83 6.33 0.34 15.35
CA HIS A 83 4.92 0.71 15.29
C HIS A 83 4.27 0.25 13.99
N ARG A 84 3.12 -0.41 14.14
CA ARG A 84 2.33 -1.00 13.04
C ARG A 84 1.90 0.03 11.99
N TYR A 85 1.68 1.27 12.39
CA TYR A 85 1.34 2.35 11.45
C TYR A 85 2.51 2.66 10.49
N HIS A 86 3.77 2.64 10.97
CA HIS A 86 4.93 2.82 10.10
C HIS A 86 5.05 1.69 9.09
N VAL A 87 4.79 0.45 9.50
CA VAL A 87 4.77 -0.71 8.60
C VAL A 87 3.73 -0.51 7.50
N PHE A 88 2.51 -0.11 7.84
CA PHE A 88 1.47 0.22 6.86
C PHE A 88 1.91 1.30 5.87
N TYR A 89 2.44 2.43 6.35
CA TYR A 89 2.88 3.53 5.47
C TYR A 89 4.09 3.15 4.61
N SER A 90 4.99 2.30 5.10
CA SER A 90 6.14 1.82 4.31
C SER A 90 5.70 1.07 3.06
N VAL A 91 4.68 0.22 3.16
CA VAL A 91 4.10 -0.50 2.01
C VAL A 91 3.51 0.49 1.03
N ARG A 92 2.79 1.51 1.51
CA ARG A 92 2.22 2.56 0.64
C ARG A 92 3.29 3.36 -0.10
N VAL A 93 4.43 3.64 0.53
CA VAL A 93 5.58 4.30 -0.10
C VAL A 93 6.17 3.45 -1.22
N VAL A 94 6.34 2.14 -0.98
CA VAL A 94 6.86 1.20 -1.99
C VAL A 94 5.93 1.13 -3.19
N LEU A 95 4.61 1.09 -2.97
CA LEU A 95 3.60 1.13 -4.05
C LEU A 95 3.60 2.47 -4.80
N ALA A 96 3.77 3.59 -4.09
CA ALA A 96 3.88 4.91 -4.71
C ALA A 96 5.10 5.00 -5.63
N PHE A 97 6.24 4.46 -5.20
CA PHE A 97 7.46 4.37 -6.00
C PHE A 97 7.29 3.45 -7.21
N ALA A 98 6.79 2.23 -7.00
CA ALA A 98 6.59 1.25 -8.08
C ALA A 98 5.61 1.74 -9.15
N SER A 99 4.57 2.50 -8.76
CA SER A 99 3.54 3.00 -9.68
C SER A 99 3.90 4.30 -10.41
N ALA A 100 5.03 4.92 -10.06
CA ALA A 100 5.53 6.15 -10.68
C ALA A 100 6.78 5.93 -11.56
N LEU A 101 7.29 4.69 -11.59
CA LEU A 101 8.49 4.29 -12.33
C LEU A 101 8.21 4.09 -13.82
#